data_AF-A0A7C3UK41-F1
#
_entry.id   AF-A0A7C3UK41-F1
#
_cell.length_a   1.000
_cell.length_b   1.000
_cell.length_c   1.000
_cell.angle_alpha   90.00
_cell.angle_beta   90.00
_cell.angle_gamma   90.00
#
_symmetry.space_group_name_H-M   'P 1'
#
loop_
_entity.id
_entity.type
_entity.pdbx_description
1 polymer ?
#
loop_
_entity_poly.entity_id
_entity_poly.type
_entity_poly.pdbx_seq_one_letter_code
_entity_poly.pdbx_strand_id
1 'polypeptide(L)' 'MEFAKIIGTVVATKKHHSLAGTRLCVIQPIDVDLSEVDVPIVAVDTKSQAGYGDIVFTVSGGDASVVSEIEPM' A
#
# COMPACT_ATOMS: atom_id res chain seq x y z
N MET A 1 -3.12 1.23 -11.64
CA MET A 1 -1.91 0.68 -10.99
C MET A 1 -0.83 1.75 -11.09
N GLU A 2 -0.22 2.15 -9.98
CA GLU A 2 0.60 3.36 -9.90
C GLU A 2 1.79 3.18 -8.94
N PHE A 3 2.87 3.94 -9.16
CA PHE A 3 4.00 4.00 -8.24
C PHE A 3 3.72 4.95 -7.07
N ALA A 4 4.17 4.57 -5.88
CA ALA A 4 4.06 5.40 -4.70
C ALA A 4 5.24 5.17 -3.75
N LYS A 5 5.49 6.13 -2.86
CA LYS A 5 6.48 6.02 -1.78
C LYS A 5 5.76 5.86 -0.45
N ILE A 6 6.18 4.92 0.40
CA ILE A 6 5.64 4.80 1.76
C ILE A 6 6.18 5.96 2.62
N ILE A 7 5.27 6.76 3.16
CA ILE A 7 5.60 7.91 4.02
C ILE A 7 5.11 7.74 5.46
N GLY A 8 4.48 6.60 5.80
CA GLY A 8 4.05 6.35 7.16
C GLY A 8 3.15 5.11 7.32
N THR A 9 2.61 4.95 8.52
CA THR A 9 1.72 3.84 8.88
C THR A 9 0.53 4.38 9.65
N VAL A 10 -0.65 3.83 9.38
CA VAL A 10 -1.88 4.13 10.11
C VAL A 10 -2.11 3.06 11.16
N VAL A 11 -2.37 3.49 12.40
CA VAL A 11 -2.81 2.61 13.49
C VAL A 11 -4.29 2.87 13.74
N ALA A 12 -5.10 1.82 13.60
CA ALA A 12 -6.54 1.89 13.82
C ALA A 12 -7.01 0.77 14.76
N THR A 13 -7.37 1.14 15.99
CA THR A 13 -7.87 0.21 17.02
C THR A 13 -9.29 -0.27 16.72
N LYS A 14 -10.12 0.58 16.11
CA LYS A 14 -11.47 0.24 15.65
C LYS A 14 -11.51 0.26 14.13
N LYS A 15 -11.64 -0.92 13.51
CA LYS A 15 -11.68 -1.13 12.07
C LYS A 15 -12.54 -2.34 11.73
N HIS A 16 -12.88 -2.52 10.46
CA HIS A 16 -13.60 -3.69 10.02
C HIS A 16 -12.77 -4.96 10.29
N HIS A 17 -13.41 -6.06 10.67
CA HIS A 17 -12.72 -7.30 11.07
C HIS A 17 -11.85 -7.89 9.95
N SER A 18 -12.22 -7.69 8.69
CA SER A 18 -11.42 -8.11 7.53
C SER A 18 -10.08 -7.39 7.39
N LEU A 19 -9.87 -6.29 8.12
CA LEU A 19 -8.60 -5.54 8.18
C LEU A 19 -7.78 -5.89 9.43
N ALA A 20 -8.18 -6.91 10.18
CA ALA A 20 -7.36 -7.46 11.26
C ALA A 20 -6.12 -8.14 10.68
N GLY A 21 -4.95 -7.92 11.30
CA GLY A 21 -3.68 -8.51 10.85
C GLY A 21 -3.06 -7.84 9.62
N THR A 22 -3.76 -6.93 8.93
CA THR A 22 -3.17 -6.19 7.80
C THR A 22 -2.47 -4.92 8.26
N ARG A 23 -1.41 -4.55 7.53
CA ARG A 23 -0.72 -3.27 7.71
C ARG A 23 -1.38 -2.20 6.84
N LEU A 24 -1.66 -1.04 7.44
CA LEU A 24 -2.19 0.12 6.73
C LEU A 24 -1.05 1.13 6.55
N CYS A 25 -0.67 1.39 5.31
CA CYS A 25 0.44 2.26 4.96
C CYS A 25 -0.09 3.58 4.40
N VAL A 26 0.51 4.70 4.81
CA VAL A 26 0.33 5.98 4.13
C VAL A 26 1.32 6.02 2.97
N ILE A 27 0.81 6.20 1.76
CA ILE A 27 1.60 6.25 0.54
C ILE A 27 1.40 7.59 -0.16
N GLN A 28 2.49 8.14 -0.70
CA GLN A 28 2.48 9.31 -1.57
C GLN A 28 2.66 8.82 -3.01
N PRO A 29 1.68 8.99 -3.90
CA PRO A 29 1.87 8.67 -5.31
C PRO A 29 3.03 9.49 -5.89
N ILE A 30 3.79 8.87 -6.79
CA ILE A 30 4.95 9.49 -7.44
C ILE A 30 4.94 9.20 -8.94
N ASP A 31 5.54 10.10 -9.73
CA ASP A 31 5.78 9.88 -11.15
C ASP A 31 7.11 9.13 -11.42
N VAL A 32 7.44 9.00 -12.71
CA VAL A 32 8.66 8.31 -13.17
C VAL A 32 9.95 9.02 -12.76
N ASP A 33 9.88 10.31 -12.46
CA ASP A 33 11.00 11.14 -11.99
C ASP A 33 11.07 11.17 -10.45
N LEU A 34 10.27 10.34 -9.78
CA LEU A 34 10.12 10.27 -8.32
C LEU A 34 9.56 11.55 -7.69
N SER A 35 8.93 12.41 -8.49
CA SER A 35 8.26 13.61 -7.99
C SER A 35 6.90 13.23 -7.41
N GLU A 36 6.55 13.86 -6.29
CA GLU A 36 5.27 13.61 -5.62
C GLU A 36 4.12 14.12 -6.49
N VAL A 37 3.15 13.24 -6.75
CA VAL A 37 1.94 13.56 -7.51
C VAL A 37 0.72 13.20 -6.68
N ASP A 38 -0.34 14.00 -6.81
CA ASP A 38 -1.58 13.84 -6.05
C ASP A 38 -1.39 13.89 -4.52
N VAL A 39 -2.44 13.59 -3.76
CA VAL A 39 -2.45 13.58 -2.31
C VAL A 39 -2.09 12.20 -1.74
N PRO A 40 -1.52 12.14 -0.52
CA PRO A 40 -1.32 10.87 0.17
C PRO A 40 -2.62 10.08 0.35
N ILE A 41 -2.55 8.76 0.15
CA ILE A 41 -3.65 7.83 0.36
C ILE A 41 -3.24 6.69 1.29
N VAL A 42 -4.23 5.95 1.82
CA VAL A 42 -3.99 4.77 2.66
C VAL A 42 -4.15 3.51 1.82
N ALA A 43 -3.10 2.68 1.79
CA ALA A 43 -3.11 1.38 1.13
C ALA A 43 -2.91 0.25 2.14
N VAL A 44 -3.36 -0.96 1.77
CA VAL A 44 -3.20 -2.17 2.58
C VAL A 44 -1.97 -2.94 2.08
N ASP A 45 -1.05 -3.24 2.98
CA ASP A 45 0.01 -4.22 2.76
C ASP A 45 -0.38 -5.51 3.52
N THR A 46 -0.80 -6.51 2.75
CA THR A 46 -1.29 -7.79 3.27
C THR A 46 -0.17 -8.72 3.72
N LYS A 47 1.04 -8.60 3.15
CA LYS A 47 2.19 -9.45 3.49
C LYS A 47 3.20 -8.75 4.40
N SER A 48 2.98 -7.48 4.75
CA SER A 48 3.85 -6.68 5.60
C SER A 48 5.31 -6.68 5.11
N GLN A 49 5.50 -6.58 3.79
CA GLN A 49 6.82 -6.62 3.16
C GLN A 49 7.44 -5.24 2.97
N ALA A 50 6.61 -4.20 2.93
CA ALA A 50 7.06 -2.85 2.61
C ALA A 50 7.19 -1.98 3.88
N GLY A 51 8.22 -1.14 3.90
CA GLY A 51 8.62 -0.26 4.99
C GLY A 51 8.65 1.22 4.60
N TYR A 52 8.93 2.08 5.58
CA TYR A 52 9.04 3.52 5.36
C TYR A 52 10.14 3.84 4.34
N GLY A 53 9.83 4.68 3.34
CA GLY A 53 10.74 5.09 2.28
C GLY A 53 10.76 4.16 1.06
N ASP A 54 10.17 2.97 1.14
CA ASP A 54 10.11 2.05 0.01
C ASP A 54 9.25 2.62 -1.12
N ILE A 55 9.72 2.45 -2.36
CA ILE A 55 8.92 2.66 -3.56
C ILE A 55 8.14 1.37 -3.83
N VAL A 56 6.83 1.51 -3.90
CA VAL A 56 5.89 0.41 -4.08
C VAL A 56 5.07 0.60 -5.34
N PHE A 57 4.61 -0.51 -5.90
CA PHE A 57 3.62 -0.52 -6.97
C PHE A 57 2.26 -0.87 -6.38
N THR A 58 1.24 -0.10 -6.74
CA THR A 58 -0.06 -0.14 -6.08
C THR A 58 -1.16 -0.50 -7.05
N VAL A 59 -2.18 -1.19 -6.53
CA VAL A 59 -3.40 -1.56 -7.25
C VAL A 59 -4.58 -0.96 -6.48
N SER A 60 -5.57 -0.44 -7.20
CA SER A 60 -6.77 0.17 -6.65
C SER A 60 -8.04 -0.44 -7.27
N GLY A 61 -9.21 -0.15 -6.70
CA GLY A 61 -10.48 -0.68 -7.18
C GLY A 61 -10.72 -2.15 -6.83
N GLY A 62 -11.54 -2.85 -7.62
CA GLY A 62 -11.91 -4.24 -7.38
C GLY A 62 -10.72 -5.21 -7.39
N ASP A 63 -9.73 -4.96 -8.25
CA ASP A 63 -8.53 -5.79 -8.36
C ASP A 63 -7.69 -5.78 -7.08
N ALA A 64 -7.74 -4.71 -6.30
CA ALA A 64 -7.04 -4.60 -5.02
C ALA A 64 -7.58 -5.56 -3.93
N SER A 65 -8.76 -6.14 -4.14
CA SER A 65 -9.35 -7.12 -3.20
C SER A 65 -8.78 -8.53 -3.35
N VAL A 66 -7.99 -8.78 -4.41
CA VAL A 66 -7.40 -10.08 -4.70
C VAL A 66 -5.90 -10.02 -4.46
N VAL A 67 -5.39 -10.95 -3.67
CA VAL A 67 -3.94 -11.14 -3.49
C VAL A 67 -3.57 -12.41 -4.23
N SER A 68 -2.71 -12.29 -5.24
CA SER A 68 -2.15 -13.46 -5.91
C SER A 68 -1.06 -14.10 -5.04
N GLU A 69 -1.12 -15.42 -4.92
CA GLU A 69 0.02 -16.20 -4.45
C GLU A 69 1.03 -16.27 -5.59
N ILE A 70 2.22 -15.72 -5.35
CA ILE A 70 3.35 -15.88 -6.24
C ILE A 70 4.09 -17.09 -5.67
N GLU A 71 4.02 -18.24 -6.32
CA GLU A 71 4.92 -19.34 -5.98
C GLU A 71 6.36 -18.88 -6.30
N PRO A 72 7.32 -19.13 -5.39
CA PRO A 72 8.71 -18.76 -5.65
C PRO A 72 9.20 -19.50 -6.91
N MET A 73 9.80 -18.76 -7.84
CA MET A 73 10.52 -19.32 -8.99
C MET A 73 11.79 -20.07 -8.55
#